data_AF-A0A1G8DTR1-F1
#
_entry.id   AF-A0A1G8DTR1-F1
#
_cell.length_a   1.000
_cell.length_b   1.000
_cell.length_c   1.000
_cell.angle_alpha   90.00
_cell.angle_beta   90.00
_cell.angle_gamma   90.00
#
_symmetry.space_group_name_H-M   'P 1'
#
loop_
_entity.id
_entity.type
_entity.pdbx_description
1 polymer ?
#
loop_
_entity_poly.entity_id
_entity_poly.type
_entity_poly.pdbx_seq_one_letter_code
_entity_poly.pdbx_strand_id
1 'polypeptide(L)'
;MFSIRVMVCLVMFIFTSFLVYAQRNDKTSLCSTDEYVRFSCQLENKKIVSLCSKKNENKVNEKNINSIGLVYRYGTESNIELNYPIDADGSDFGYESIRQEATEDENKYYSTRVYFSLGKYKYIVGNSEIFDAISWLAVNKNENEIFYSQCNDNLTYANVDIFQE
;
A
#
# COMPACT_ATOMS: atom_id res chain seq x y z
N MET A 1 -31.16 -32.59 40.03
CA MET A 1 -29.86 -32.32 40.67
C MET A 1 -28.81 -32.24 39.57
N PHE A 2 -28.71 -31.08 38.91
CA PHE A 2 -27.76 -30.89 37.81
C PHE A 2 -26.36 -30.79 38.43
N SER A 3 -25.51 -31.74 38.05
CA SER A 3 -24.17 -31.88 38.62
C SER A 3 -23.38 -30.59 38.40
N ILE A 4 -22.83 -30.03 39.48
CA ILE A 4 -22.00 -28.81 39.50
C ILE A 4 -20.89 -28.86 38.43
N ARG A 5 -20.47 -30.07 38.03
CA ARG A 5 -19.50 -30.33 36.96
C ARG A 5 -19.97 -29.91 35.56
N VAL A 6 -21.27 -29.94 35.25
CA VAL A 6 -21.81 -29.58 33.92
C VAL A 6 -21.95 -28.05 33.79
N MET A 7 -22.23 -27.37 34.90
CA MET A 7 -22.41 -25.92 34.95
C MET A 7 -21.08 -25.15 34.83
N VAL A 8 -19.97 -25.72 35.32
CA VAL A 8 -18.63 -25.11 35.19
C VAL A 8 -18.13 -25.12 33.74
N CYS A 9 -18.41 -26.18 32.97
CA CYS A 9 -18.01 -26.25 31.56
C CYS A 9 -18.76 -25.24 30.67
N LEU A 10 -20.04 -24.98 30.95
CA LEU A 10 -20.86 -24.05 30.17
C LEU A 10 -20.45 -22.58 30.39
N VAL A 11 -19.97 -22.22 31.58
CA VAL A 11 -19.46 -20.87 31.87
C VAL A 11 -18.08 -20.64 31.25
N MET A 12 -17.23 -21.66 31.17
CA MET A 12 -15.94 -21.54 30.46
C MET A 12 -16.10 -21.42 28.94
N PHE A 13 -17.12 -22.05 28.35
CA PHE A 13 -17.37 -21.99 26.90
C PHE A 13 -17.90 -20.63 26.41
N ILE A 14 -18.51 -19.83 27.30
CA ILE A 14 -19.05 -18.50 26.96
C ILE A 14 -17.95 -17.42 27.09
N PHE A 15 -16.93 -17.64 27.92
CA PHE A 15 -15.85 -16.68 28.12
C PHE A 15 -14.75 -16.70 27.04
N THR A 16 -14.70 -17.74 26.19
CA THR A 16 -13.67 -17.86 25.14
C THR A 16 -14.08 -17.24 23.80
N SER A 17 -15.35 -16.85 23.63
CA SER A 17 -15.90 -16.39 22.34
C SER A 17 -15.80 -14.89 22.05
N PHE A 18 -15.18 -14.07 22.90
CA PHE A 18 -15.08 -12.61 22.69
C PHE A 18 -13.67 -12.04 22.72
N LEU A 19 -12.67 -12.82 22.32
CA LEU A 19 -11.37 -12.27 21.93
C LEU A 19 -11.18 -12.43 20.43
N VAL A 20 -11.98 -11.67 19.66
CA VAL A 20 -11.56 -11.30 18.30
C VAL A 20 -10.38 -10.35 18.49
N TYR A 21 -9.17 -10.90 18.45
CA TYR A 21 -7.97 -10.11 18.23
C TYR A 21 -8.06 -9.54 16.81
N ALA A 22 -8.58 -8.31 16.69
CA ALA A 22 -8.23 -7.49 15.55
C ALA A 22 -6.71 -7.27 15.64
N GLN A 23 -5.94 -7.98 14.82
CA GLN A 23 -4.55 -7.61 14.59
C GLN A 23 -4.58 -6.25 13.86
N ARG A 24 -4.61 -5.16 14.63
CA ARG A 24 -4.21 -3.86 14.13
C ARG A 24 -2.72 -4.00 13.83
N ASN A 25 -2.41 -4.14 12.55
CA ASN A 25 -1.05 -3.91 12.06
C ASN A 25 -0.72 -2.47 12.47
N ASP A 26 0.27 -2.27 13.36
CA ASP A 26 0.75 -0.97 13.85
C ASP A 26 1.46 -0.18 12.74
N LYS A 27 0.82 -0.02 11.60
CA LYS A 27 1.38 0.55 10.40
C LYS A 27 0.50 1.69 9.95
N THR A 28 0.97 2.91 10.20
CA THR A 28 0.16 4.09 9.94
C THR A 28 -0.07 4.27 8.44
N SER A 29 -1.33 4.45 8.06
CA SER A 29 -1.76 4.72 6.69
C SER A 29 -2.82 5.81 6.69
N LEU A 30 -2.87 6.55 5.58
CA LEU A 30 -3.92 7.53 5.30
C LEU A 30 -5.12 6.92 4.55
N CYS A 31 -5.15 5.59 4.36
CA CYS A 31 -6.30 4.91 3.78
C CYS A 31 -7.50 4.91 4.74
N SER A 32 -8.69 5.07 4.18
CA SER A 32 -9.94 4.93 4.94
C SER A 32 -10.20 3.46 5.28
N THR A 33 -11.07 3.23 6.26
CA THR A 33 -11.34 1.87 6.78
C THR A 33 -11.99 0.94 5.77
N ASP A 34 -12.61 1.48 4.73
CA ASP A 34 -13.25 0.79 3.61
C ASP A 34 -12.33 0.61 2.39
N GLU A 35 -11.09 1.09 2.47
CA GLU A 35 -10.10 0.98 1.40
C GLU A 35 -9.02 -0.06 1.71
N TYR A 36 -8.41 -0.57 0.65
CA TYR A 36 -7.26 -1.45 0.74
C TYR A 36 -5.98 -0.63 0.63
N VAL A 37 -5.09 -0.78 1.60
CA VAL A 37 -3.76 -0.18 1.58
C VAL A 37 -2.92 -0.93 0.55
N ARG A 38 -2.40 -0.23 -0.47
CA ARG A 38 -1.50 -0.78 -1.49
C ARG A 38 -0.05 -0.44 -1.20
N PHE A 39 0.16 0.72 -0.60
CA PHE A 39 1.46 1.22 -0.18
C PHE A 39 1.23 2.15 1.01
N SER A 40 2.11 2.10 2.00
CA SER A 40 2.20 3.14 3.02
C SER A 40 3.65 3.33 3.42
N CYS A 41 4.06 4.59 3.58
CA CYS A 41 5.42 4.95 3.92
C CYS A 41 5.42 6.18 4.81
N GLN A 42 5.98 6.04 6.02
CA GLN A 42 6.24 7.16 6.90
C GLN A 42 7.59 7.79 6.56
N LEU A 43 7.59 9.08 6.28
CA LEU A 43 8.76 9.86 5.93
C LEU A 43 9.46 10.40 7.18
N GLU A 44 10.72 10.81 7.02
CA GLU A 44 11.51 11.41 8.11
C GLU A 44 10.87 12.65 8.74
N ASN A 45 10.12 13.42 7.94
CA ASN A 45 9.36 14.58 8.42
C ASN A 45 8.05 14.21 9.15
N LYS A 46 7.87 12.92 9.49
CA LYS A 46 6.72 12.32 10.15
C LYS A 46 5.42 12.32 9.34
N LYS A 47 5.47 12.81 8.10
CA LYS A 47 4.34 12.69 7.17
C LYS A 47 4.28 11.29 6.59
N ILE A 48 3.13 10.96 6.04
CA ILE A 48 2.80 9.64 5.53
C ILE A 48 2.39 9.81 4.08
N VAL A 49 2.91 8.93 3.24
CA VAL A 49 2.39 8.70 1.89
C VAL A 49 1.64 7.39 1.90
N SER A 50 0.43 7.37 1.35
CA SER A 50 -0.32 6.13 1.15
C SER A 50 -0.90 6.06 -0.25
N LEU A 51 -0.86 4.86 -0.84
CA LEU A 51 -1.64 4.50 -2.02
C LEU A 51 -2.73 3.54 -1.57
N CYS A 52 -3.98 3.90 -1.83
CA CYS A 52 -5.18 3.20 -1.41
C CYS A 52 -5.96 2.75 -2.64
N SER A 53 -6.77 1.71 -2.53
CA SER A 53 -7.69 1.29 -3.59
C SER A 53 -9.07 0.96 -3.04
N LYS A 54 -10.12 1.34 -3.77
CA LYS A 54 -11.51 1.00 -3.42
C LYS A 54 -11.86 -0.47 -3.60
N LYS A 55 -11.18 -1.16 -4.53
CA LYS A 55 -11.42 -2.58 -4.82
C LYS A 55 -10.29 -3.47 -4.32
N ASN A 56 -10.65 -4.64 -3.80
CA ASN A 56 -9.71 -5.69 -3.42
C ASN A 56 -9.26 -6.50 -4.63
N GLU A 57 -8.55 -5.87 -5.56
CA GLU A 57 -7.87 -6.65 -6.61
C GLU A 57 -6.59 -7.25 -6.07
N ASN A 58 -6.30 -8.47 -6.47
CA ASN A 58 -5.02 -9.05 -6.08
C ASN A 58 -3.88 -8.27 -6.77
N LYS A 59 -4.02 -8.02 -8.07
CA LYS A 59 -2.97 -7.38 -8.88
C LYS A 59 -3.29 -5.93 -9.17
N VAL A 60 -2.28 -5.08 -9.22
CA VAL A 60 -2.34 -3.75 -9.84
C VAL A 60 -1.48 -3.80 -11.09
N ASN A 61 -2.07 -3.56 -12.25
CA ASN A 61 -1.39 -3.59 -13.54
C ASN A 61 -2.02 -2.59 -14.51
N GLU A 62 -1.41 -2.45 -15.68
CA GLU A 62 -1.87 -1.55 -16.75
C GLU A 62 -3.37 -1.72 -17.10
N LYS A 63 -3.91 -2.93 -17.00
CA LYS A 63 -5.30 -3.22 -17.39
C LYS A 63 -6.33 -2.79 -16.36
N ASN A 64 -5.95 -2.70 -15.08
CA ASN A 64 -6.90 -2.42 -13.99
C ASN A 64 -6.57 -1.18 -13.16
N ILE A 65 -5.43 -0.51 -13.42
CA ILE A 65 -4.97 0.67 -12.67
C ILE A 65 -6.07 1.74 -12.47
N ASN A 66 -6.89 1.95 -13.49
CA ASN A 66 -7.96 2.96 -13.48
C ASN A 66 -9.33 2.42 -13.03
N SER A 67 -9.51 1.10 -12.91
CA SER A 67 -10.79 0.50 -12.54
C SER A 67 -10.87 0.10 -11.07
N ILE A 68 -9.74 0.02 -10.37
CA ILE A 68 -9.64 -0.33 -8.95
C ILE A 68 -9.87 0.85 -8.00
N GLY A 69 -10.01 2.06 -8.56
CA GLY A 69 -10.24 3.29 -7.80
C GLY A 69 -9.05 3.61 -6.91
N LEU A 70 -7.88 3.83 -7.50
CA LEU A 70 -6.69 4.24 -6.75
C LEU A 70 -6.85 5.64 -6.19
N VAL A 71 -6.30 5.85 -4.99
CA VAL A 71 -6.18 7.16 -4.35
C VAL A 71 -4.81 7.27 -3.70
N TYR A 72 -4.07 8.32 -4.07
CA TYR A 72 -2.83 8.72 -3.44
C TYR A 72 -3.10 9.79 -2.38
N ARG A 73 -2.52 9.63 -1.19
CA ARG A 73 -2.61 10.60 -0.09
C ARG A 73 -1.25 10.93 0.48
N TYR A 74 -1.08 12.18 0.85
CA TYR A 74 0.08 12.68 1.60
C TYR A 74 -0.36 13.64 2.70
N GLY A 75 0.24 13.50 3.88
CA GLY A 75 -0.05 14.35 5.03
C GLY A 75 0.25 13.67 6.37
N THR A 76 -0.56 13.97 7.36
CA THR A 76 -0.54 13.35 8.70
C THR A 76 -1.89 12.67 8.97
N GLU A 77 -1.98 11.82 9.99
CA GLU A 77 -3.26 11.21 10.40
C GLU A 77 -4.37 12.24 10.62
N SER A 78 -4.03 13.42 11.14
CA SER A 78 -4.96 14.51 11.44
C SER A 78 -5.23 15.47 10.28
N ASN A 79 -4.39 15.47 9.24
CA ASN A 79 -4.46 16.47 8.16
C ASN A 79 -3.89 15.91 6.85
N ILE A 80 -4.77 15.69 5.88
CA ILE A 80 -4.40 15.29 4.52
C ILE A 80 -4.08 16.56 3.73
N GLU A 81 -2.82 16.69 3.31
CA GLU A 81 -2.33 17.85 2.55
C GLU A 81 -2.50 17.66 1.04
N LEU A 82 -2.52 16.40 0.57
CA LEU A 82 -2.76 16.04 -0.82
C LEU A 82 -3.60 14.77 -0.87
N ASN A 83 -4.68 14.80 -1.66
CA ASN A 83 -5.54 13.67 -1.97
C ASN A 83 -5.79 13.66 -3.48
N TYR A 84 -5.42 12.57 -4.16
CA TYR A 84 -5.52 12.47 -5.61
C TYR A 84 -6.01 11.08 -6.07
N PRO A 85 -6.96 11.00 -7.02
CA PRO A 85 -7.73 12.11 -7.57
C PRO A 85 -8.71 12.67 -6.53
N ILE A 86 -9.10 13.92 -6.69
CA ILE A 86 -10.14 14.55 -5.84
C ILE A 86 -11.51 13.93 -6.14
N ASP A 87 -11.80 13.70 -7.42
CA ASP A 87 -13.04 13.10 -7.91
C ASP A 87 -12.74 11.77 -8.63
N ALA A 88 -13.50 10.73 -8.30
CA ALA A 88 -13.21 9.35 -8.69
C ALA A 88 -13.52 8.99 -10.15
N ASP A 89 -13.94 9.96 -10.97
CA ASP A 89 -14.43 9.73 -12.34
C ASP A 89 -13.32 9.65 -13.41
N GLY A 90 -12.07 9.75 -13.00
CA GLY A 90 -10.92 9.51 -13.86
C GLY A 90 -9.64 9.70 -13.08
N SER A 91 -9.01 8.61 -12.69
CA SER A 91 -7.68 8.67 -12.11
C SER A 91 -6.66 8.57 -13.24
N ASP A 92 -5.84 9.60 -13.49
CA ASP A 92 -4.76 9.53 -14.49
C ASP A 92 -3.52 8.82 -13.91
N PHE A 93 -3.74 7.67 -13.27
CA PHE A 93 -2.63 6.83 -12.84
C PHE A 93 -2.08 6.08 -14.05
N GLY A 94 -0.79 6.23 -14.28
CA GLY A 94 -0.02 5.35 -15.14
C GLY A 94 0.57 4.19 -14.34
N TYR A 95 0.81 3.11 -15.06
CA TYR A 95 1.51 1.92 -14.56
C TYR A 95 2.61 1.56 -15.55
N GLU A 96 3.79 1.24 -15.04
CA GLU A 96 4.89 0.71 -15.86
C GLU A 96 5.57 -0.45 -15.14
N SER A 97 5.88 -1.50 -15.90
CA SER A 97 6.82 -2.55 -15.51
C SER A 97 8.09 -2.40 -16.34
N ILE A 98 9.20 -2.16 -15.67
CA ILE A 98 10.50 -1.86 -16.26
C ILE A 98 11.41 -3.04 -15.99
N ARG A 99 11.84 -3.69 -17.06
CA ARG A 99 12.92 -4.68 -16.99
C ARG A 99 14.24 -3.94 -16.79
N GLN A 100 14.93 -4.24 -15.70
CA GLN A 100 16.25 -3.73 -15.42
C GLN A 100 17.28 -4.87 -15.52
N GLU A 101 18.45 -4.52 -16.02
CA GLU A 101 19.58 -5.42 -16.14
C GLU A 101 20.55 -5.12 -15.00
N ALA A 102 20.86 -6.11 -14.16
CA ALA A 102 21.92 -5.96 -13.17
C ALA A 102 23.27 -6.01 -13.89
N THR A 103 24.12 -5.00 -13.64
CA THR A 103 25.40 -4.82 -14.32
C THR A 103 26.44 -5.90 -14.02
N GLU A 104 26.27 -6.70 -12.96
CA GLU A 104 27.31 -7.64 -12.51
C GLU A 104 26.96 -9.13 -12.68
N ASP A 105 25.69 -9.54 -12.68
CA ASP A 105 25.31 -10.96 -12.59
C ASP A 105 24.41 -11.49 -13.72
N GLU A 106 24.17 -10.71 -14.79
CA GLU A 106 23.16 -10.99 -15.84
C GLU A 106 21.72 -11.22 -15.30
N ASN A 107 21.52 -11.05 -14.00
CA ASN A 107 20.24 -11.19 -13.35
C ASN A 107 19.34 -10.02 -13.78
N LYS A 108 18.25 -10.40 -14.45
CA LYS A 108 17.21 -9.47 -14.87
C LYS A 108 16.18 -9.39 -13.78
N TYR A 109 15.80 -8.17 -13.44
CA TYR A 109 14.79 -7.91 -12.43
C TYR A 109 13.76 -6.94 -12.97
N TYR A 110 12.54 -7.02 -12.46
CA TYR A 110 11.54 -6.03 -12.78
C TYR A 110 11.45 -5.02 -11.65
N SER A 111 11.28 -3.77 -12.04
CA SER A 111 10.79 -2.73 -11.16
C SER A 111 9.49 -2.22 -11.72
N THR A 112 8.52 -2.06 -10.84
CA THR A 112 7.20 -1.59 -11.22
C THR A 112 6.94 -0.27 -10.55
N ARG A 113 6.18 0.58 -11.24
CA ARG A 113 5.82 1.90 -10.72
C ARG A 113 4.40 2.28 -11.09
N VAL A 114 3.73 2.90 -10.13
CA VAL A 114 2.48 3.64 -10.30
C VAL A 114 2.83 5.12 -10.22
N TYR A 115 2.29 5.93 -11.13
CA TYR A 115 2.56 7.36 -11.15
C TYR A 115 1.35 8.17 -11.59
N PHE A 116 1.33 9.45 -11.24
CA PHE A 116 0.39 10.43 -11.77
C PHE A 116 1.06 11.80 -11.84
N SER A 117 0.42 12.72 -12.54
CA SER A 117 0.90 14.10 -12.69
C SER A 117 -0.11 15.09 -12.13
N LEU A 118 0.37 16.10 -11.40
CA LEU A 118 -0.42 17.23 -10.93
C LEU A 118 0.32 18.53 -11.26
N GLY A 119 -0.10 19.20 -12.32
CA GLY A 119 0.57 20.38 -12.85
C GLY A 119 2.00 20.06 -13.30
N LYS A 120 3.00 20.68 -12.66
CA LYS A 120 4.43 20.49 -12.97
C LYS A 120 5.07 19.31 -12.24
N TYR A 121 4.32 18.64 -11.37
CA TYR A 121 4.82 17.59 -10.52
C TYR A 121 4.39 16.22 -11.04
N LYS A 122 5.31 15.25 -11.03
CA LYS A 122 5.04 13.83 -11.25
C LYS A 122 5.34 13.08 -9.96
N TYR A 123 4.37 12.33 -9.47
CA TYR A 123 4.46 11.55 -8.24
C TYR A 123 4.59 10.10 -8.62
N ILE A 124 5.55 9.40 -8.02
CA ILE A 124 5.90 8.03 -8.39
C ILE A 124 6.01 7.21 -7.12
N VAL A 125 5.37 6.04 -7.12
CA VAL A 125 5.54 4.99 -6.11
C VAL A 125 5.99 3.75 -6.86
N GLY A 126 7.06 3.10 -6.41
CA GLY A 126 7.58 1.92 -7.07
C GLY A 126 8.07 0.86 -6.10
N ASN A 127 8.34 -0.32 -6.68
CA ASN A 127 8.84 -1.49 -5.99
C ASN A 127 9.95 -2.14 -6.83
N SER A 128 10.91 -2.82 -6.17
CA SER A 128 11.98 -3.56 -6.82
C SER A 128 12.04 -5.00 -6.30
N GLU A 129 12.23 -5.96 -7.21
CA GLU A 129 12.22 -7.40 -6.90
C GLU A 129 13.52 -7.94 -6.30
N ILE A 130 14.68 -7.28 -6.46
CA ILE A 130 15.99 -7.88 -6.09
C ILE A 130 16.32 -7.81 -4.60
N PHE A 131 15.74 -6.84 -3.88
CA PHE A 131 16.18 -6.50 -2.52
C PHE A 131 14.99 -6.53 -1.56
N ASP A 132 14.51 -7.71 -1.18
CA ASP A 132 13.46 -7.89 -0.17
C ASP A 132 12.29 -6.89 -0.28
N ALA A 133 11.78 -6.68 -1.51
CA ALA A 133 10.67 -5.79 -1.82
C ALA A 133 10.83 -4.33 -1.31
N ILE A 134 12.01 -3.73 -1.43
CA ILE A 134 12.18 -2.28 -1.19
C ILE A 134 11.20 -1.51 -2.07
N SER A 135 10.27 -0.85 -1.39
CA SER A 135 9.37 0.10 -2.02
C SER A 135 9.98 1.49 -1.89
N TRP A 136 9.74 2.34 -2.87
CA TRP A 136 10.31 3.68 -2.90
C TRP A 136 9.27 4.65 -3.45
N LEU A 137 9.50 5.93 -3.19
CA LEU A 137 8.72 6.99 -3.79
C LEU A 137 9.60 8.14 -4.23
N ALA A 138 9.17 8.79 -5.31
CA ALA A 138 9.85 9.95 -5.86
C ALA A 138 8.83 11.03 -6.27
N VAL A 139 9.27 12.28 -6.21
CA VAL A 139 8.54 13.42 -6.77
C VAL A 139 9.46 14.16 -7.71
N ASN A 140 9.02 14.32 -8.95
CA ASN A 140 9.75 15.07 -9.96
C ASN A 140 9.02 16.39 -10.22
N LYS A 141 9.77 17.47 -10.44
CA LYS A 141 9.26 18.78 -10.88
C LYS A 141 9.92 19.15 -12.19
N ASN A 142 9.14 19.30 -13.26
CA ASN A 142 9.66 19.50 -14.62
C ASN A 142 10.76 18.47 -14.95
N GLU A 143 10.47 17.18 -14.77
CA GLU A 143 11.37 16.04 -15.03
C GLU A 143 12.58 15.90 -14.09
N ASN A 144 12.88 16.90 -13.26
CA ASN A 144 13.95 16.82 -12.27
C ASN A 144 13.42 16.20 -10.98
N GLU A 145 14.10 15.18 -10.45
CA GLU A 145 13.79 14.62 -9.13
C GLU A 145 14.06 15.69 -8.04
N ILE A 146 13.04 15.99 -7.24
CA ILE A 146 13.11 16.94 -6.12
C ILE A 146 12.93 16.27 -4.77
N PHE A 147 12.51 15.00 -4.76
CA PHE A 147 12.35 14.19 -3.59
C PHE A 147 12.48 12.72 -3.95
N TYR A 148 13.19 11.97 -3.11
CA TYR A 148 13.28 10.53 -3.17
C TYR A 148 13.31 9.97 -1.74
N SER A 149 12.63 8.86 -1.52
CA SER A 149 12.70 8.13 -0.26
C SER A 149 12.54 6.64 -0.49
N GLN A 150 13.40 5.86 0.15
CA GLN A 150 13.21 4.42 0.29
C GLN A 150 12.33 4.16 1.51
N CYS A 151 11.34 3.30 1.32
CA CYS A 151 10.39 2.92 2.33
C CYS A 151 10.77 1.53 2.82
N ASN A 152 11.64 1.50 3.82
CA ASN A 152 12.06 0.28 4.49
C ASN A 152 10.97 -0.15 5.46
N ASP A 153 9.94 -0.78 4.92
CA ASP A 153 9.01 -1.58 5.70
C ASP A 153 8.42 -2.67 4.80
N ASN A 154 8.26 -3.85 5.38
CA ASN A 154 7.47 -4.99 4.90
C ASN A 154 5.96 -4.62 4.72
N LEU A 155 5.68 -3.54 4.00
CA LEU A 155 4.39 -2.93 3.68
C LEU A 155 4.07 -2.99 2.19
N THR A 156 4.76 -3.85 1.45
CA THR A 156 4.03 -4.66 0.49
C THR A 156 2.96 -5.38 1.29
N TYR A 157 1.71 -5.38 0.84
CA TYR A 157 0.89 -6.55 1.06
C TYR A 157 1.61 -7.69 0.32
N ALA A 158 2.66 -8.23 0.95
CA ALA A 158 3.55 -9.28 0.46
C ALA A 158 2.87 -10.65 0.56
N ASN A 159 1.57 -10.70 0.25
CA ASN A 159 0.81 -11.90 -0.07
C ASN A 159 -0.15 -11.62 -1.23
N VAL A 160 0.19 -10.64 -2.05
CA VAL A 160 -0.56 -10.37 -3.24
C VAL A 160 0.45 -10.15 -4.33
N ASP A 161 0.75 -11.23 -5.05
CA ASP A 161 1.49 -11.23 -6.29
C ASP A 161 1.07 -10.02 -7.11
N ILE A 162 1.82 -8.92 -7.08
CA ILE A 162 1.56 -7.81 -7.99
C ILE A 162 2.19 -8.19 -9.36
N PHE A 163 3.13 -9.16 -9.42
CA PHE A 163 4.07 -9.33 -10.53
C PHE A 163 4.45 -10.78 -10.90
N GLN A 164 3.50 -11.71 -11.00
CA GLN A 164 3.74 -12.92 -11.81
C GLN A 164 2.66 -13.08 -12.87
N GLU A 165 3.08 -13.34 -14.10
CA GLU A 165 2.22 -13.84 -15.18
C GLU A 165 1.55 -15.17 -14.78
#